data_AF-A0A162SYX2-F1
#
_entry.id   AF-A0A162SYX2-F1
#
_cell.length_a   1.000
_cell.length_b   1.000
_cell.length_c   1.000
_cell.angle_alpha   90.00
_cell.angle_beta   90.00
_cell.angle_gamma   90.00
#
_symmetry.space_group_name_H-M   'P 1'
#
loop_
_entity.id
_entity.type
_entity.pdbx_description
1 polymer ?
#
loop_
_entity_poly.entity_id
_entity_poly.type
_entity_poly.pdbx_seq_one_letter_code
_entity_poly.pdbx_strand_id
1 'polypeptide(L)'
;MLLHVSELRLVESLEGLCERILDYRIHKERTDSSRFSKEMSQTFKTLHGLVAKGVKVDLGIPHEMWDKPPAEVTQLKTQCEYLLEDNEDRIEDWYAHQQSNTDLQNYLCRQHVLSKNQQSCLDEKGERAINVEL
;
A
#
# COMPACT_ATOMS: atom_id res chain seq x y z
N MET A 1 20.65 -26.81 6.96
CA MET A 1 19.52 -27.01 6.03
C MET A 1 18.26 -26.21 6.42
N LEU A 2 18.12 -25.69 7.65
CA LEU A 2 16.95 -24.87 8.04
C LEU A 2 17.00 -23.40 7.56
N LEU A 3 18.19 -22.78 7.49
CA LEU A 3 18.36 -21.38 7.06
C LEU A 3 17.86 -21.09 5.63
N HIS A 4 18.02 -22.04 4.71
CA HIS A 4 17.70 -21.81 3.29
C HIS A 4 16.19 -21.85 2.99
N VAL A 5 15.40 -22.51 3.85
CA VAL A 5 13.93 -22.58 3.67
C VAL A 5 13.25 -21.31 4.17
N SER A 6 13.76 -20.71 5.25
CA SER A 6 13.23 -19.44 5.76
C SER A 6 13.51 -18.28 4.81
N GLU A 7 14.72 -18.22 4.25
CA GLU A 7 15.14 -17.19 3.28
C GLU A 7 14.30 -17.25 2.00
N LEU A 8 14.12 -18.45 1.43
CA LEU A 8 13.30 -18.63 0.22
C LEU A 8 11.84 -18.21 0.44
N ARG A 9 11.24 -18.54 1.59
CA ARG A 9 9.87 -18.12 1.93
C ARG A 9 9.75 -16.61 2.10
N LEU A 10 10.78 -15.94 2.60
CA LEU A 10 10.79 -14.49 2.70
C LEU A 10 10.77 -13.86 1.30
N VAL A 11 11.64 -14.32 0.39
CA VAL A 11 11.66 -13.84 -1.00
C VAL A 11 10.30 -14.03 -1.67
N GLU A 12 9.70 -15.22 -1.56
CA GLU A 12 8.35 -15.50 -2.09
C GLU A 12 7.27 -14.59 -1.48
N SER A 13 7.42 -14.20 -0.21
CA SER A 13 6.46 -13.32 0.48
C SER A 13 6.59 -11.86 0.04
N LEU A 14 7.79 -11.44 -0.35
CA LEU A 14 8.09 -10.08 -0.83
C LEU A 14 7.81 -9.93 -2.34
N GLU A 15 7.84 -11.02 -3.10
CA GLU A 15 7.57 -11.01 -4.53
C GLU A 15 6.18 -10.43 -4.84
N GLY A 16 6.15 -9.42 -5.72
CA GLY A 16 4.90 -8.74 -6.12
C GLY A 16 4.21 -7.96 -5.00
N LEU A 17 4.83 -7.78 -3.82
CA LEU A 17 4.23 -7.04 -2.71
C LEU A 17 3.87 -5.61 -3.11
N CYS A 18 4.81 -4.89 -3.73
CA CYS A 18 4.60 -3.50 -4.15
C CYS A 18 3.65 -3.37 -5.35
N GLU A 19 3.48 -4.42 -6.17
CA GLU A 19 2.50 -4.40 -7.28
C GLU A 19 1.07 -4.23 -6.76
N ARG A 20 0.77 -4.72 -5.56
CA ARG A 20 -0.54 -4.58 -4.91
C ARG A 20 -0.91 -3.11 -4.62
N ILE A 21 0.06 -2.20 -4.65
CA ILE A 21 -0.18 -0.75 -4.50
C ILE A 21 -0.97 -0.21 -5.70
N LEU A 22 -0.83 -0.79 -6.88
CA LEU A 22 -1.55 -0.34 -8.08
C LEU A 22 -3.07 -0.53 -8.00
N ASP A 23 -3.56 -1.34 -7.06
CA ASP A 23 -5.00 -1.49 -6.79
C ASP A 23 -5.59 -0.30 -6.04
N TYR A 24 -4.75 0.60 -5.50
CA TYR A 24 -5.19 1.74 -4.71
C TYR A 24 -5.66 2.90 -5.57
N ARG A 25 -6.56 3.70 -5.00
CA ARG A 25 -7.10 4.93 -5.55
C ARG A 25 -6.93 6.05 -4.53
N ILE A 26 -6.96 7.29 -5.02
CA ILE A 26 -6.84 8.50 -4.20
C ILE A 26 -8.21 9.10 -3.91
N HIS A 27 -8.48 9.29 -2.63
CA HIS A 27 -9.65 9.98 -2.07
C HIS A 27 -9.22 11.37 -1.60
N LYS A 28 -9.31 12.35 -2.50
CA LYS A 28 -8.75 13.72 -2.31
C LYS A 28 -9.37 14.49 -1.15
N GLU A 29 -10.54 14.06 -0.67
CA GLU A 29 -11.23 14.64 0.47
C GLU A 29 -10.62 14.24 1.82
N ARG A 30 -9.78 13.19 1.85
CA ARG A 30 -9.11 12.68 3.04
C ARG A 30 -7.66 13.19 3.08
N THR A 31 -7.19 13.57 4.27
CA THR A 31 -5.83 14.15 4.44
C THR A 31 -4.84 13.20 5.10
N ASP A 32 -5.33 12.15 5.75
CA ASP A 32 -4.54 11.10 6.39
C ASP A 32 -4.20 9.96 5.40
N SER A 33 -3.56 8.89 5.89
CA SER A 33 -3.19 7.72 5.08
C SER A 33 -4.39 6.97 4.50
N SER A 34 -5.60 7.14 5.06
CA SER A 34 -6.83 6.52 4.53
C SER A 34 -7.25 7.10 3.17
N ARG A 35 -6.58 8.18 2.71
CA ARG A 35 -6.74 8.70 1.35
C ARG A 35 -6.38 7.68 0.28
N PHE A 36 -5.50 6.73 0.60
CA PHE A 36 -5.19 5.59 -0.26
C PHE A 36 -6.16 4.46 0.09
N SER A 37 -7.15 4.21 -0.77
CA SER A 37 -8.08 3.10 -0.60
C SER A 37 -8.31 2.37 -1.90
N LYS A 38 -8.48 1.04 -1.83
CA LYS A 38 -8.85 0.21 -3.00
C LYS A 38 -10.28 0.48 -3.49
N GLU A 39 -11.10 1.12 -2.65
CA GLU A 39 -12.46 1.46 -3.02
C GLU A 39 -12.50 2.58 -4.05
N MET A 40 -13.41 2.45 -5.03
CA MET A 40 -13.73 3.53 -5.96
C MET A 40 -14.32 4.74 -5.22
N SER A 41 -13.83 5.94 -5.53
CA SER A 41 -14.38 7.16 -4.95
C SER A 41 -15.84 7.37 -5.35
N GLN A 42 -16.59 8.09 -4.51
CA GLN A 42 -18.00 8.38 -4.79
C GLN A 42 -18.20 9.10 -6.13
N THR A 43 -17.25 9.97 -6.51
CA THR A 43 -17.26 10.66 -7.81
C THR A 43 -17.19 9.67 -8.98
N PHE A 44 -16.24 8.74 -8.95
CA PHE A 44 -16.10 7.76 -10.03
C PHE A 44 -17.27 6.78 -10.10
N LYS A 45 -17.84 6.39 -8.94
CA LYS A 45 -19.10 5.61 -8.90
C LYS A 45 -20.23 6.35 -9.61
N THR A 46 -20.39 7.65 -9.36
CA THR A 46 -21.41 8.49 -10.01
C THR A 46 -21.16 8.62 -11.51
N LEU A 47 -19.92 8.85 -11.94
CA LEU A 47 -19.57 8.99 -13.35
C LEU A 47 -19.85 7.71 -14.14
N HIS A 48 -19.42 6.55 -13.63
CA HIS A 48 -19.74 5.24 -14.21
C HIS A 48 -21.25 5.01 -14.27
N GLY A 49 -22.00 5.39 -13.22
CA GLY A 49 -23.46 5.30 -13.20
C GLY A 49 -24.17 6.17 -14.23
N LEU A 50 -23.63 7.35 -14.56
CA LEU A 50 -24.15 8.21 -15.62
C LEU A 50 -23.91 7.58 -17.00
N VAL A 51 -22.70 7.09 -17.26
CA VAL A 51 -22.35 6.39 -18.51
C VAL A 51 -23.24 5.15 -18.69
N ALA A 52 -23.46 4.36 -17.64
CA ALA A 52 -24.34 3.19 -17.67
C ALA A 52 -25.81 3.53 -18.01
N LYS A 53 -26.26 4.76 -17.74
CA LYS A 53 -27.59 5.27 -18.11
C LYS A 53 -27.65 5.90 -19.51
N GLY A 54 -26.56 5.82 -20.28
CA GLY A 54 -26.47 6.40 -21.63
C GLY A 54 -26.19 7.90 -21.64
N VAL A 55 -25.82 8.50 -20.50
CA VAL A 55 -25.40 9.91 -20.45
C VAL A 55 -24.00 10.01 -21.03
N LYS A 56 -23.82 10.91 -22.01
CA LYS A 56 -22.49 11.23 -22.53
C LYS A 56 -21.72 12.06 -21.50
N VAL A 57 -20.66 11.47 -20.94
CA VAL A 57 -19.74 12.14 -20.02
C VAL A 57 -18.41 12.32 -20.75
N ASP A 58 -17.89 13.55 -20.76
CA ASP A 58 -16.59 13.88 -21.35
C ASP A 58 -15.68 14.45 -20.26
N LEU A 59 -14.63 13.69 -19.90
CA LEU A 59 -13.60 14.10 -18.94
C LEU A 59 -12.32 14.58 -19.62
N GLY A 60 -12.27 14.60 -20.97
CA GLY A 60 -11.03 14.83 -21.71
C GLY A 60 -10.00 13.69 -21.58
N ILE A 61 -10.40 12.53 -21.03
CA ILE A 61 -9.57 11.33 -20.93
C ILE A 61 -10.36 10.10 -21.43
N PRO A 62 -9.72 9.14 -22.13
CA PRO A 62 -10.36 7.92 -22.59
C PRO A 62 -10.95 7.09 -21.44
N HIS A 63 -12.07 6.41 -21.68
CA HIS A 63 -12.78 5.66 -20.65
C HIS A 63 -11.93 4.53 -20.05
N GLU A 64 -11.07 3.89 -20.85
CA GLU A 64 -10.12 2.87 -20.39
C GLU A 64 -9.09 3.38 -19.37
N MET A 65 -8.92 4.70 -19.28
CA MET A 65 -8.00 5.36 -18.35
C MET A 65 -8.66 5.75 -17.02
N TRP A 66 -9.98 5.65 -16.89
CA TRP A 66 -10.71 6.11 -15.69
C TRP A 66 -10.39 5.28 -14.44
N ASP A 67 -10.08 4.00 -14.64
CA ASP A 67 -9.77 3.06 -13.57
C ASP A 67 -8.28 2.73 -13.46
N LYS A 68 -7.43 3.45 -14.21
CA LYS A 68 -5.98 3.29 -14.10
C LYS A 68 -5.47 3.98 -12.82
N PRO A 69 -4.42 3.43 -12.19
CA PRO A 69 -3.82 4.05 -11.01
C PRO A 69 -3.36 5.47 -11.34
N PRO A 70 -3.66 6.47 -10.50
CA PRO A 70 -3.17 7.82 -10.70
C PRO A 70 -1.65 7.89 -10.45
N ALA A 71 -1.01 8.95 -10.96
CA ALA A 71 0.44 9.14 -10.85
C ALA A 71 0.96 9.03 -9.39
N GLU A 72 0.19 9.53 -8.42
CA GLU A 72 0.54 9.44 -6.99
C GLU A 72 0.59 7.98 -6.49
N VAL A 73 -0.27 7.10 -7.00
CA VAL A 73 -0.25 5.66 -6.65
C VAL A 73 0.92 4.96 -7.31
N THR A 74 1.24 5.29 -8.56
CA THR A 74 2.46 4.79 -9.20
C THR A 74 3.72 5.26 -8.48
N GLN A 75 3.75 6.51 -8.00
CA GLN A 75 4.83 7.02 -7.17
C GLN A 75 4.93 6.27 -5.84
N LEU A 76 3.79 5.96 -5.21
CA LEU A 76 3.76 5.17 -3.97
C LEU A 76 4.32 3.75 -4.18
N LYS A 77 4.03 3.12 -5.32
CA LYS A 77 4.64 1.84 -5.70
C LYS A 77 6.17 1.95 -5.75
N THR A 78 6.70 2.96 -6.44
CA THR A 78 8.15 3.19 -6.51
C THR A 78 8.76 3.43 -5.13
N GLN A 79 8.05 4.14 -4.24
CA GLN A 79 8.51 4.32 -2.85
C GLN A 79 8.52 3.00 -2.07
N CYS A 80 7.58 2.10 -2.30
CA CYS A 80 7.59 0.75 -1.71
C CYS A 80 8.78 -0.07 -2.22
N GLU A 81 9.06 -0.04 -3.52
CA GLU A 81 10.20 -0.76 -4.11
C GLU A 81 11.51 -0.27 -3.50
N TYR A 82 11.70 1.05 -3.44
CA TYR A 82 12.86 1.66 -2.79
C TYR A 82 12.96 1.29 -1.30
N LEU A 83 11.82 1.28 -0.57
CA LEU A 83 11.80 0.92 0.84
C LEU A 83 12.28 -0.52 1.07
N LEU A 84 11.84 -1.47 0.24
CA LEU A 84 12.25 -2.86 0.32
C LEU A 84 13.74 -3.02 0.00
N GLU A 85 14.21 -2.41 -1.09
CA GLU A 85 15.60 -2.47 -1.52
C GLU A 85 16.56 -1.88 -0.47
N ASP A 86 16.27 -0.66 0.01
CA ASP A 86 17.13 0.04 0.98
C ASP A 86 17.16 -0.62 2.37
N ASN A 87 16.21 -1.52 2.66
CA ASN A 87 16.06 -2.15 3.97
C ASN A 87 16.09 -3.68 3.92
N GLU A 88 16.59 -4.29 2.84
CA GLU A 88 16.66 -5.74 2.64
C GLU A 88 17.30 -6.45 3.85
N ASP A 89 18.53 -6.08 4.21
CA ASP A 89 19.27 -6.64 5.36
C ASP A 89 18.47 -6.57 6.69
N ARG A 90 17.71 -5.49 6.88
CA ARG A 90 16.92 -5.27 8.10
C ARG A 90 15.69 -6.16 8.10
N ILE A 91 15.02 -6.30 6.96
CA ILE A 91 13.86 -7.17 6.81
C ILE A 91 14.28 -8.63 7.03
N GLU A 92 15.43 -9.03 6.50
CA GLU A 92 16.02 -10.35 6.74
C GLU A 92 16.35 -10.58 8.21
N ASP A 93 17.02 -9.63 8.88
CA ASP A 93 17.32 -9.73 10.31
C ASP A 93 16.03 -9.84 11.15
N TRP A 94 15.02 -9.02 10.81
CA TRP A 94 13.74 -9.09 11.50
C TRP A 94 13.09 -10.46 11.36
N TYR A 95 13.06 -10.98 10.12
CA TYR A 95 12.48 -12.27 9.81
C TYR A 95 13.25 -13.42 10.49
N ALA A 96 14.58 -13.36 10.55
CA ALA A 96 15.38 -14.41 11.15
C ALA A 96 15.39 -14.38 12.69
N HIS A 97 15.37 -13.19 13.30
CA HIS A 97 15.75 -13.04 14.71
C HIS A 97 14.78 -12.22 15.58
N GLN A 98 13.93 -11.36 15.01
CA GLN A 98 13.16 -10.38 15.80
C GLN A 98 11.65 -10.59 15.81
N GLN A 99 11.13 -11.58 15.08
CA GLN A 99 9.68 -11.85 15.01
C GLN A 99 9.03 -12.05 16.39
N SER A 100 9.76 -12.62 17.37
CA SER A 100 9.26 -12.81 18.74
C SER A 100 9.29 -11.54 19.60
N ASN A 101 10.05 -10.53 19.19
CA ASN A 101 10.36 -9.35 19.99
C ASN A 101 9.51 -8.14 19.58
N THR A 102 9.26 -7.97 18.29
CA THR A 102 8.51 -6.82 17.74
C THR A 102 7.90 -7.16 16.39
N ASP A 103 6.76 -6.56 16.05
CA ASP A 103 6.19 -6.66 14.70
C ASP A 103 7.02 -5.87 13.67
N LEU A 104 6.85 -6.22 12.39
CA LEU A 104 7.60 -5.62 11.28
C LEU A 104 7.38 -4.12 11.17
N GLN A 105 6.16 -3.62 11.40
CA GLN A 105 5.85 -2.20 11.27
C GLN A 105 6.62 -1.38 12.32
N ASN A 106 6.70 -1.86 13.55
CA ASN A 106 7.48 -1.19 14.58
C ASN A 106 8.99 -1.31 14.35
N TYR A 107 9.51 -2.49 14.01
CA TYR A 107 10.93 -2.68 13.71
C TYR A 107 11.39 -1.82 12.52
N LEU A 108 10.75 -1.99 11.37
CA LEU A 108 11.15 -1.33 10.14
C LEU A 108 10.80 0.17 10.18
N CYS A 109 9.53 0.49 10.37
CA CYS A 109 9.07 1.87 10.21
C CYS A 109 9.49 2.77 11.37
N ARG A 110 9.31 2.37 12.64
CA ARG A 110 9.62 3.26 13.78
C ARG A 110 11.09 3.31 14.14
N GLN A 111 11.82 2.20 14.02
CA GLN A 111 13.20 2.14 14.50
C GLN A 111 14.22 2.48 13.41
N HIS A 112 13.88 2.27 12.13
CA HIS A 112 14.85 2.37 11.04
C HIS A 112 14.50 3.38 9.95
N VAL A 113 13.23 3.51 9.57
CA VAL A 113 12.84 4.32 8.40
C VAL A 113 12.37 5.73 8.80
N LEU A 114 11.47 5.85 9.79
CA LEU A 114 10.83 7.13 10.11
C LEU A 114 11.55 7.86 11.24
N SER A 115 11.78 9.16 11.03
CA SER A 115 12.21 10.07 12.10
C SER A 115 11.15 10.15 13.20
N LYS A 116 11.57 10.43 14.45
CA LYS A 116 10.68 10.47 15.63
C LYS A 116 9.46 11.38 15.48
N ASN A 117 9.58 12.47 14.72
CA ASN A 117 8.51 13.44 14.45
C ASN A 117 7.60 13.07 13.26
N GLN A 118 7.88 11.97 12.55
CA GLN A 118 7.15 11.53 11.36
C GLN A 118 6.41 10.20 11.57
N GLN A 119 6.25 9.77 12.83
CA GLN A 119 5.67 8.46 13.14
C GLN A 119 4.16 8.48 13.36
N SER A 120 3.54 9.68 13.34
CA SER A 120 2.11 9.84 13.64
C SER A 120 1.20 9.10 12.66
N CYS A 121 1.65 8.89 11.41
CA CYS A 121 0.89 8.14 10.41
C CYS A 121 0.66 6.67 10.78
N LEU A 122 1.54 6.10 11.61
CA LEU A 122 1.42 4.71 12.08
C LEU A 122 0.36 4.55 13.18
N ASP A 123 -0.07 5.66 13.78
CA ASP A 123 -1.05 5.72 14.87
C ASP A 123 -2.43 6.20 14.37
N GLU A 124 -2.56 6.45 13.07
CA GLU A 124 -3.83 6.80 12.44
C GLU A 124 -4.80 5.61 12.53
N LYS A 125 -6.02 5.88 13.02
CA LYS A 125 -7.07 4.86 13.06
C LYS A 125 -7.61 4.67 11.64
N GLY A 126 -7.04 3.74 10.90
CA GLY A 126 -7.59 3.34 9.61
C GLY A 126 -9.00 2.76 9.75
N GLU A 127 -9.80 2.82 8.68
CA GLU A 127 -11.13 2.18 8.60
C GLU A 127 -11.09 0.63 8.68
N ARG A 128 -9.92 0.02 8.92
CA ARG A 128 -9.73 -1.44 9.03
C ARG A 128 -9.26 -1.88 10.41
N ALA A 129 -10.17 -1.83 11.38
CA ALA A 129 -10.31 -2.94 12.33
C ALA A 129 -11.05 -4.10 11.63
N ILE A 130 -10.54 -4.56 10.48
CA ILE A 130 -11.06 -5.77 9.81
C ILE A 130 -10.11 -6.89 10.16
N ASN A 131 -10.64 -7.80 10.99
CA ASN A 131 -10.05 -9.06 11.39
C ASN A 131 -9.36 -9.73 10.20
N VAL A 132 -8.03 -9.79 10.22
CA VAL A 132 -7.31 -10.87 9.55
C VAL A 132 -7.30 -12.00 10.57
N GLU A 133 -8.38 -12.80 10.57
CA GLU A 133 -8.25 -14.18 11.02
C GLU A 133 -7.33 -14.87 10.01
N LEU A 134 -6.16 -15.29 10.51
CA LEU A 134 -5.28 -16.26 9.87
C LEU A 134 -5.97 -17.62 9.84
#